data_AF-A0A354DM80-F1
#
_entry.id   AF-A0A354DM80-F1
#
_cell.length_a   1.000
_cell.length_b   1.000
_cell.length_c   1.000
_cell.angle_alpha   90.00
_cell.angle_beta   90.00
_cell.angle_gamma   90.00
#
_symmetry.space_group_name_H-M   'P 1'
#
loop_
_entity.id
_entity.type
_entity.pdbx_description
1 polymer ?
#
loop_
_entity_poly.entity_id
_entity_poly.type
_entity_poly.pdbx_seq_one_letter_code
_entity_poly.pdbx_strand_id
1 'polypeptide(L)'
;MADSNTRQNDIDKEIEKRLEDRKKRLEKMKGNIKENTALENDEQQIGILVEVDCCGNGCIVSDAANACSVREGNGTTASGAASHAEGNATNATGNQSHAEGNRTTASGGASHAEGVETEASGDNSHAEGRETIASGDNSHAEGFDTEASEENSHAEGFDTEASGFASHAEGSLTKATGNAGSHAEGALTTASGGSSHAEGSATTASGSS
;
A
#
# COMPACT_ATOMS: atom_id res chain seq x y z
N MET A 1 56.55 -23.50 -70.93
CA MET A 1 56.41 -22.46 -69.88
C MET A 1 55.08 -21.68 -69.95
N ALA A 2 54.13 -22.00 -70.84
CA ALA A 2 52.84 -21.28 -70.94
C ALA A 2 51.67 -21.88 -70.12
N ASP A 3 51.81 -23.10 -69.59
CA ASP A 3 50.71 -23.87 -68.96
C ASP A 3 50.50 -23.55 -67.46
N SER A 4 51.57 -23.15 -66.77
CA SER A 4 51.51 -22.79 -65.34
C SER A 4 50.81 -21.45 -65.09
N ASN A 5 50.89 -20.50 -66.03
CA ASN A 5 50.29 -19.17 -65.88
C ASN A 5 48.77 -19.21 -66.06
N THR A 6 48.25 -20.03 -66.97
CA THR A 6 46.80 -20.16 -67.18
C THR A 6 46.13 -20.81 -65.98
N ARG A 7 46.75 -21.86 -65.43
CA ARG A 7 46.23 -22.54 -64.24
C ARG A 7 46.26 -21.66 -62.99
N GLN A 8 47.27 -20.82 -62.83
CA GLN A 8 47.33 -19.84 -61.73
C GLN A 8 46.24 -18.77 -61.88
N ASN A 9 46.04 -18.25 -63.10
CA ASN A 9 44.99 -17.27 -63.38
C ASN A 9 43.57 -17.81 -63.13
N ASP A 10 43.33 -19.10 -63.39
CA ASP A 10 42.04 -19.73 -63.13
C ASP A 10 41.79 -19.95 -61.62
N ILE A 11 42.85 -20.26 -60.87
CA ILE A 11 42.81 -20.34 -59.40
C ILE A 11 42.52 -18.96 -58.80
N ASP A 12 43.20 -17.91 -59.27
CA ASP A 12 43.03 -16.55 -58.77
C ASP A 12 41.59 -16.04 -59.03
N LYS A 13 41.02 -16.32 -60.21
CA LYS A 13 39.60 -16.01 -60.52
C LYS A 13 38.61 -16.75 -59.62
N GLU A 14 38.86 -18.01 -59.33
CA GLU A 14 38.01 -18.80 -58.44
C GLU A 14 38.12 -18.31 -56.98
N ILE A 15 39.31 -17.87 -56.54
CA ILE A 15 39.51 -17.23 -55.24
C ILE A 15 38.75 -15.90 -55.16
N GLU A 16 38.87 -15.03 -56.18
CA GLU A 16 38.15 -13.76 -56.23
C GLU A 16 36.64 -13.96 -56.18
N LYS A 17 36.11 -14.93 -56.93
CA LYS A 17 34.69 -15.28 -56.91
C LYS A 17 34.23 -15.74 -55.53
N ARG A 18 35.01 -16.58 -54.85
CA ARG A 18 34.71 -17.04 -53.49
C ARG A 18 34.78 -15.92 -52.45
N LEU A 19 35.72 -14.98 -52.60
CA LEU A 19 35.82 -13.81 -51.74
C LEU A 19 34.62 -12.88 -51.91
N GLU A 20 34.15 -12.69 -53.14
CA GLU A 20 32.98 -11.88 -53.44
C GLU A 20 31.70 -12.51 -52.87
N ASP A 21 31.52 -13.82 -53.01
CA ASP A 21 30.40 -14.54 -52.39
C ASP A 21 30.46 -14.47 -50.86
N ARG A 22 31.65 -14.53 -50.25
CA ARG A 22 31.84 -14.34 -48.82
C ARG A 22 31.47 -12.93 -48.36
N LYS A 23 31.86 -11.89 -49.12
CA LYS A 23 31.49 -10.50 -48.83
C LYS A 23 29.97 -10.31 -48.87
N LYS A 24 29.30 -10.84 -49.88
CA LYS A 24 27.82 -10.79 -49.98
C LYS A 24 27.14 -11.49 -48.79
N ARG A 25 27.64 -12.64 -48.36
CA ARG A 25 27.14 -13.33 -47.17
C ARG A 25 27.37 -12.53 -45.90
N LEU A 26 28.55 -11.90 -45.75
CA LEU A 26 28.89 -11.03 -44.62
C LEU A 26 27.98 -9.81 -44.54
N GLU A 27 27.71 -9.14 -45.67
CA GLU A 27 26.79 -7.99 -45.70
C GLU A 27 25.35 -8.39 -45.38
N LYS A 28 24.88 -9.55 -45.87
CA LYS A 28 23.58 -10.11 -45.47
C LYS A 28 23.52 -10.42 -43.97
N MET A 29 24.58 -11.01 -43.41
CA MET A 29 24.67 -11.29 -41.98
C MET A 29 24.69 -10.01 -41.14
N LYS A 30 25.41 -8.97 -41.57
CA LYS A 30 25.41 -7.65 -40.91
C LYS A 30 24.03 -6.98 -40.96
N GLY A 31 23.32 -7.10 -42.08
CA GLY A 31 21.94 -6.63 -42.21
C GLY A 31 21.02 -7.31 -41.19
N ASN A 32 21.03 -8.64 -41.15
CA ASN A 32 20.23 -9.41 -40.20
C ASN A 32 20.59 -9.11 -38.74
N ILE A 33 21.87 -8.88 -38.42
CA ILE A 33 22.31 -8.48 -37.07
C ILE A 33 21.78 -7.08 -36.71
N LYS A 34 21.79 -6.12 -37.66
CA LYS A 34 21.21 -4.79 -37.45
C LYS A 34 19.70 -4.83 -37.26
N GLU A 35 19.02 -5.70 -37.99
CA GLU A 35 17.58 -5.89 -37.89
C GLU A 35 17.21 -6.54 -36.54
N ASN A 36 17.96 -7.55 -36.10
CA ASN A 36 17.80 -8.14 -34.76
C ASN A 36 18.15 -7.16 -33.63
N THR A 37 19.18 -6.32 -33.78
CA THR A 37 19.51 -5.30 -32.77
C THR A 37 18.55 -4.12 -32.79
N ALA A 38 17.91 -3.81 -33.93
CA ALA A 38 16.80 -2.85 -33.99
C ALA A 38 15.55 -3.42 -33.30
N LEU A 39 15.27 -4.71 -33.45
CA LEU A 39 14.22 -5.41 -32.71
C LEU A 39 14.52 -5.50 -31.20
N GLU A 40 15.78 -5.67 -30.80
CA GLU A 40 16.18 -5.59 -29.38
C GLU A 40 16.11 -4.17 -28.81
N ASN A 41 16.21 -3.12 -29.64
CA ASN A 41 16.05 -1.74 -29.20
C ASN A 41 14.59 -1.28 -29.13
N ASP A 42 13.66 -1.99 -29.78
CA ASP A 42 12.21 -1.71 -29.70
C ASP A 42 11.45 -2.68 -28.76
N GLU A 43 12.00 -3.83 -28.36
CA GLU A 43 11.30 -4.79 -27.47
C GLU A 43 12.18 -5.46 -26.38
N GLN A 44 13.18 -4.77 -25.84
CA GLN A 44 13.83 -5.18 -24.59
C GLN A 44 13.92 -4.06 -23.53
N GLN A 45 12.76 -3.43 -23.25
CA GLN A 45 12.42 -3.21 -21.84
C GLN A 45 12.09 -4.59 -21.24
N ILE A 46 13.14 -5.29 -20.80
CA ILE A 46 13.00 -6.35 -19.81
C ILE A 46 12.35 -5.65 -18.61
N GLY A 47 11.08 -5.95 -18.35
CA GLY A 47 10.19 -5.21 -17.46
C GLY A 47 10.71 -5.05 -16.02
N ILE A 48 11.62 -4.11 -15.82
CA ILE A 48 11.45 -3.11 -14.77
C ILE A 48 10.23 -2.32 -15.22
N LEU A 49 9.09 -2.64 -14.60
CA LEU A 49 7.90 -1.79 -14.51
C LEU A 49 7.71 -0.90 -15.75
N VAL A 50 7.29 -1.50 -16.86
CA VAL A 50 6.54 -0.69 -17.83
C VAL A 50 5.35 -0.18 -17.03
N GLU A 51 5.21 1.12 -16.88
CA GLU A 51 4.01 1.78 -16.38
C GLU A 51 2.85 1.37 -17.29
N VAL A 52 2.33 0.16 -17.09
CA VAL A 52 0.99 -0.19 -17.54
C VAL A 52 0.11 0.50 -16.52
N ASP A 53 -0.09 1.79 -16.78
CA ASP A 53 -1.01 2.64 -16.07
C ASP A 53 -2.36 1.91 -16.10
N CYS A 54 -2.74 1.24 -15.01
CA CYS A 54 -4.03 0.54 -14.91
C CYS A 54 -5.18 1.52 -15.17
N CYS A 55 -4.92 2.83 -15.10
CA CYS A 55 -5.66 3.88 -15.77
C CYS A 55 -4.64 4.88 -16.32
N GLY A 56 -4.60 5.15 -17.63
CA GLY A 56 -3.70 6.10 -18.35
C GLY A 56 -3.64 7.57 -17.87
N ASN A 57 -4.10 7.84 -16.64
CA ASN A 57 -4.23 9.14 -15.98
C ASN A 57 -3.61 9.15 -14.56
N GLY A 58 -2.83 8.16 -14.13
CA GLY A 58 -2.21 8.15 -12.79
C GLY A 58 -3.13 7.81 -11.62
N CYS A 59 -4.05 6.85 -11.82
CA CYS A 59 -4.93 6.36 -10.73
C CYS A 59 -4.21 5.44 -9.74
N ILE A 60 -3.08 4.85 -10.09
CA ILE A 60 -2.21 4.09 -9.18
C ILE A 60 -0.82 4.69 -9.30
N VAL A 61 -0.24 5.10 -8.18
CA VAL A 61 1.11 5.66 -8.15
C VAL A 61 1.91 4.97 -7.07
N SER A 62 3.06 4.42 -7.46
CA SER A 62 4.07 3.93 -6.53
C SER A 62 5.24 4.92 -6.43
N ASP A 63 5.83 5.05 -5.25
CA ASP A 63 7.04 5.84 -5.01
C ASP A 63 8.15 4.95 -4.44
N ALA A 64 9.06 4.53 -5.32
CA ALA A 64 10.20 3.69 -4.95
C ALA A 64 11.19 4.40 -4.00
N ALA A 65 11.26 5.74 -4.01
CA ALA A 65 12.12 6.48 -3.10
C ALA A 65 11.52 6.54 -1.69
N ASN A 66 10.19 6.48 -1.58
CA ASN A 66 9.46 6.41 -0.31
C ASN A 66 9.17 4.95 0.13
N ALA A 67 10.20 4.10 0.06
CA ALA A 67 10.13 2.68 0.40
C ALA A 67 8.96 1.92 -0.29
N CYS A 68 8.72 2.24 -1.56
CA CYS A 68 7.66 1.64 -2.38
C CYS A 68 6.24 1.92 -1.85
N SER A 69 5.98 3.11 -1.29
CA SER A 69 4.61 3.52 -0.93
C SER A 69 3.69 3.51 -2.16
N VAL A 70 2.42 3.16 -1.98
CA VAL A 70 1.42 3.07 -3.06
C VAL A 70 0.21 3.92 -2.74
N ARG A 71 -0.32 4.64 -3.74
CA ARG A 71 -1.63 5.28 -3.65
C ARG A 71 -2.50 4.93 -4.84
N GLU A 72 -3.77 4.65 -4.60
CA GLU A 72 -4.75 4.23 -5.60
C GLU A 72 -6.03 5.06 -5.47
N GLY A 73 -6.61 5.49 -6.59
CA GLY A 73 -7.88 6.22 -6.62
C GLY A 73 -7.76 7.75 -6.66
N ASN A 74 -8.83 8.44 -6.25
CA ASN A 74 -8.98 9.89 -6.47
C ASN A 74 -8.67 10.68 -5.19
N GLY A 75 -7.68 11.58 -5.26
CA GLY A 75 -7.33 12.44 -4.14
C GLY A 75 -6.66 11.70 -2.98
N THR A 76 -6.07 10.53 -3.25
CA THR A 76 -5.37 9.73 -2.24
C THR A 76 -3.94 10.24 -2.03
N THR A 77 -3.43 10.08 -0.80
CA THR A 77 -2.06 10.46 -0.41
C THR A 77 -1.42 9.30 0.35
N ALA A 78 -0.28 8.81 -0.14
CA ALA A 78 0.57 7.85 0.58
C ALA A 78 1.95 8.47 0.74
N SER A 79 2.20 9.12 1.87
CA SER A 79 3.44 9.86 2.15
C SER A 79 4.30 9.25 3.23
N GLY A 80 3.82 8.20 3.93
CA GLY A 80 4.63 7.45 4.87
C GLY A 80 5.53 6.45 4.16
N ALA A 81 6.67 6.10 4.76
CA ALA A 81 7.54 5.07 4.17
C ALA A 81 6.79 3.73 4.11
N ALA A 82 6.73 3.11 2.94
CA ALA A 82 5.99 1.86 2.71
C ALA A 82 4.49 1.94 3.08
N SER A 83 3.88 3.13 3.02
CA SER A 83 2.44 3.31 3.27
C SER A 83 1.59 2.93 2.05
N HIS A 84 0.33 2.58 2.28
CA HIS A 84 -0.66 2.31 1.23
C HIS A 84 -1.94 3.13 1.43
N ALA A 85 -2.43 3.82 0.39
CA ALA A 85 -3.70 4.55 0.45
C ALA A 85 -4.59 4.23 -0.76
N GLU A 86 -5.79 3.72 -0.57
CA GLU A 86 -6.71 3.32 -1.64
C GLU A 86 -8.10 3.97 -1.48
N GLY A 87 -8.71 4.43 -2.59
CA GLY A 87 -10.10 4.87 -2.62
C GLY A 87 -10.30 6.34 -2.99
N ASN A 88 -11.05 7.09 -2.18
CA ASN A 88 -11.35 8.51 -2.42
C ASN A 88 -11.00 9.38 -1.22
N ALA A 89 -10.10 10.34 -1.43
CA ALA A 89 -9.63 11.26 -0.40
C ALA A 89 -9.02 10.56 0.84
N THR A 90 -8.35 9.42 0.66
CA THR A 90 -7.69 8.67 1.72
C THR A 90 -6.25 9.11 1.94
N ASN A 91 -5.78 9.14 3.18
CA ASN A 91 -4.45 9.63 3.55
C ASN A 91 -3.71 8.62 4.43
N ALA A 92 -2.66 7.99 3.92
CA ALA A 92 -1.74 7.16 4.69
C ALA A 92 -0.41 7.91 4.86
N THR A 93 -0.26 8.61 5.99
CA THR A 93 0.91 9.48 6.26
C THR A 93 1.89 8.89 7.25
N GLY A 94 1.48 7.87 8.02
CA GLY A 94 2.36 7.15 8.94
C GLY A 94 3.24 6.14 8.21
N ASN A 95 4.42 5.83 8.76
CA ASN A 95 5.28 4.79 8.18
C ASN A 95 4.59 3.42 8.29
N GLN A 96 4.55 2.64 7.21
CA GLN A 96 3.82 1.36 7.12
C GLN A 96 2.32 1.49 7.39
N SER A 97 1.74 2.69 7.30
CA SER A 97 0.31 2.90 7.48
C SER A 97 -0.51 2.44 6.28
N HIS A 98 -1.77 2.09 6.52
CA HIS A 98 -2.73 1.71 5.49
C HIS A 98 -4.03 2.52 5.65
N ALA A 99 -4.51 3.17 4.59
CA ALA A 99 -5.79 3.87 4.58
C ALA A 99 -6.64 3.46 3.38
N GLU A 100 -7.83 2.89 3.60
CA GLU A 100 -8.73 2.42 2.54
C GLU A 100 -10.14 3.00 2.67
N GLY A 101 -10.79 3.37 1.56
CA GLY A 101 -12.21 3.76 1.53
C GLY A 101 -12.49 5.21 1.14
N ASN A 102 -13.32 5.93 1.89
CA ASN A 102 -13.71 7.33 1.62
C ASN A 102 -13.33 8.24 2.79
N ARG A 103 -12.47 9.23 2.56
CA ARG A 103 -12.03 10.19 3.59
C ARG A 103 -11.40 9.54 4.82
N THR A 104 -10.68 8.44 4.64
CA THR A 104 -9.99 7.75 5.75
C THR A 104 -8.57 8.30 5.94
N THR A 105 -8.09 8.32 7.18
CA THR A 105 -6.75 8.83 7.53
C THR A 105 -6.03 7.86 8.45
N ALA A 106 -4.88 7.36 8.03
CA ALA A 106 -3.96 6.57 8.86
C ALA A 106 -2.65 7.35 9.03
N SER A 107 -2.50 8.04 10.16
CA SER A 107 -1.36 8.93 10.41
C SER A 107 -0.34 8.39 11.42
N GLY A 108 -0.70 7.37 12.20
CA GLY A 108 0.21 6.67 13.11
C GLY A 108 1.14 5.70 12.39
N GLY A 109 2.30 5.40 12.98
CA GLY A 109 3.20 4.37 12.50
C GLY A 109 2.53 2.99 12.56
N ALA A 110 2.55 2.25 11.46
CA ALA A 110 1.86 0.97 11.31
C ALA A 110 0.35 1.02 11.63
N SER A 111 -0.28 2.20 11.52
CA SER A 111 -1.72 2.34 11.74
C SER A 111 -2.54 1.90 10.53
N HIS A 112 -3.80 1.54 10.76
CA HIS A 112 -4.73 1.10 9.72
C HIS A 112 -6.08 1.81 9.87
N ALA A 113 -6.56 2.49 8.83
CA ALA A 113 -7.89 3.10 8.80
C ALA A 113 -8.68 2.62 7.58
N GLU A 114 -9.86 2.01 7.78
CA GLU A 114 -10.71 1.53 6.69
C GLU A 114 -12.18 1.95 6.84
N GLY A 115 -12.84 2.28 5.72
CA GLY A 115 -14.27 2.62 5.69
C GLY A 115 -14.60 4.05 5.24
N VAL A 116 -15.42 4.78 6.02
CA VAL A 116 -15.88 6.14 5.67
C VAL A 116 -15.62 7.11 6.81
N GLU A 117 -14.82 8.15 6.58
CA GLU A 117 -14.49 9.16 7.60
C GLU A 117 -13.87 8.54 8.86
N THR A 118 -12.97 7.56 8.68
CA THR A 118 -12.25 6.90 9.77
C THR A 118 -10.84 7.48 9.97
N GLU A 119 -10.36 7.52 11.20
CA GLU A 119 -9.06 8.09 11.58
C GLU A 119 -8.29 7.18 12.55
N ALA A 120 -7.13 6.67 12.13
CA ALA A 120 -6.20 5.91 12.96
C ALA A 120 -4.90 6.71 13.15
N SER A 121 -4.83 7.46 14.24
CA SER A 121 -3.74 8.43 14.49
C SER A 121 -2.68 7.96 15.49
N GLY A 122 -2.96 6.93 16.30
CA GLY A 122 -1.98 6.33 17.22
C GLY A 122 -1.05 5.33 16.53
N ASP A 123 0.13 5.09 17.09
CA ASP A 123 1.03 4.06 16.57
C ASP A 123 0.43 2.67 16.79
N ASN A 124 0.43 1.82 15.75
CA ASN A 124 -0.24 0.51 15.72
C ASN A 124 -1.75 0.57 15.99
N SER A 125 -2.38 1.73 15.79
CA SER A 125 -3.84 1.86 15.93
C SER A 125 -4.60 1.29 14.74
N HIS A 126 -5.83 0.85 14.96
CA HIS A 126 -6.74 0.38 13.90
C HIS A 126 -8.11 1.05 14.05
N ALA A 127 -8.64 1.63 12.98
CA ALA A 127 -9.97 2.23 12.93
C ALA A 127 -10.77 1.69 11.73
N GLU A 128 -11.92 1.05 11.97
CA GLU A 128 -12.74 0.48 10.90
C GLU A 128 -14.23 0.87 11.01
N GLY A 129 -14.89 1.10 9.88
CA GLY A 129 -16.33 1.38 9.82
C GLY A 129 -16.67 2.78 9.32
N ARG A 130 -17.49 3.54 10.05
CA ARG A 130 -17.87 4.91 9.68
C ARG A 130 -17.77 5.87 10.86
N GLU A 131 -17.12 7.01 10.65
CA GLU A 131 -16.93 8.02 11.70
C GLU A 131 -16.21 7.42 12.93
N THR A 132 -15.22 6.54 12.70
CA THR A 132 -14.47 5.85 13.77
C THR A 132 -13.09 6.46 13.97
N ILE A 133 -12.65 6.57 15.23
CA ILE A 133 -11.41 7.24 15.61
C ILE A 133 -10.62 6.35 16.58
N ALA A 134 -9.42 5.93 16.19
CA ALA A 134 -8.46 5.24 17.04
C ALA A 134 -7.22 6.13 17.21
N SER A 135 -7.21 6.95 18.28
CA SER A 135 -6.16 7.95 18.49
C SER A 135 -5.08 7.54 19.48
N GLY A 136 -5.33 6.50 20.29
CA GLY A 136 -4.35 5.95 21.22
C GLY A 136 -3.35 4.99 20.57
N ASP A 137 -2.15 4.88 21.13
CA ASP A 137 -1.20 3.85 20.67
C ASP A 137 -1.73 2.44 20.98
N ASN A 138 -1.64 1.54 20.02
CA ASN A 138 -2.24 0.19 20.06
C ASN A 138 -3.77 0.19 20.32
N SER A 139 -4.46 1.30 20.02
CA SER A 139 -5.90 1.39 20.17
C SER A 139 -6.63 0.73 19.00
N HIS A 140 -7.88 0.33 19.23
CA HIS A 140 -8.74 -0.24 18.20
C HIS A 140 -10.15 0.38 18.31
N ALA A 141 -10.69 0.87 17.21
CA ALA A 141 -12.06 1.39 17.13
C ALA A 141 -12.80 0.79 15.92
N GLU A 142 -13.95 0.15 16.14
CA GLU A 142 -14.74 -0.50 15.08
C GLU A 142 -16.24 -0.14 15.19
N GLY A 143 -16.90 0.15 14.05
CA GLY A 143 -18.36 0.36 14.00
C GLY A 143 -18.83 1.70 13.42
N PHE A 144 -19.81 2.33 14.06
CA PHE A 144 -20.34 3.65 13.68
C PHE A 144 -20.21 4.64 14.82
N ASP A 145 -19.52 5.76 14.61
CA ASP A 145 -19.32 6.78 15.64
C ASP A 145 -18.63 6.18 16.89
N THR A 146 -17.46 5.57 16.71
CA THR A 146 -16.72 4.91 17.80
C THR A 146 -15.36 5.54 18.01
N GLU A 147 -14.96 5.71 19.27
CA GLU A 147 -13.72 6.42 19.63
C GLU A 147 -12.92 5.62 20.67
N ALA A 148 -11.66 5.32 20.35
CA ALA A 148 -10.68 4.70 21.22
C ALA A 148 -9.47 5.65 21.40
N SER A 149 -9.49 6.46 22.47
CA SER A 149 -8.63 7.66 22.56
C SER A 149 -7.30 7.45 23.27
N GLU A 150 -7.13 6.35 24.03
CA GLU A 150 -6.00 6.14 24.93
C GLU A 150 -5.17 4.88 24.60
N GLU A 151 -3.98 4.77 25.18
CA GLU A 151 -3.11 3.61 24.92
C GLU A 151 -3.83 2.30 25.29
N ASN A 152 -3.79 1.33 24.37
CA ASN A 152 -4.44 0.02 24.48
C ASN A 152 -5.97 0.07 24.66
N SER A 153 -6.65 1.18 24.35
CA SER A 153 -8.11 1.25 24.44
C SER A 153 -8.80 0.54 23.27
N HIS A 154 -9.95 -0.07 23.51
CA HIS A 154 -10.77 -0.73 22.49
C HIS A 154 -12.22 -0.23 22.52
N ALA A 155 -12.77 0.24 21.40
CA ALA A 155 -14.17 0.66 21.28
C ALA A 155 -14.85 -0.03 20.10
N GLU A 156 -15.97 -0.72 20.33
CA GLU A 156 -16.72 -1.42 19.28
C GLU A 156 -18.24 -1.14 19.35
N GLY A 157 -18.88 -0.88 18.21
CA GLY A 157 -20.35 -0.78 18.11
C GLY A 157 -20.92 0.53 17.55
N PHE A 158 -21.89 1.14 18.23
CA PHE A 158 -22.58 2.38 17.82
C PHE A 158 -22.48 3.44 18.92
N ASP A 159 -21.87 4.60 18.65
CA ASP A 159 -21.70 5.67 19.65
C ASP A 159 -21.00 5.13 20.91
N THR A 160 -19.79 4.57 20.73
CA THR A 160 -19.01 3.95 21.82
C THR A 160 -17.70 4.68 22.05
N GLU A 161 -17.32 4.87 23.31
CA GLU A 161 -16.16 5.66 23.71
C GLU A 161 -15.30 4.90 24.74
N ALA A 162 -14.07 4.54 24.36
CA ALA A 162 -13.05 3.98 25.23
C ALA A 162 -11.92 5.01 25.42
N SER A 163 -12.06 5.84 26.45
CA SER A 163 -11.18 7.00 26.69
C SER A 163 -10.28 6.84 27.92
N GLY A 164 -10.18 5.62 28.48
CA GLY A 164 -9.28 5.30 29.59
C GLY A 164 -8.11 4.43 29.13
N PHE A 165 -6.95 4.53 29.81
CA PHE A 165 -5.82 3.63 29.56
C PHE A 165 -6.26 2.16 29.70
N ALA A 166 -6.01 1.37 28.64
CA ALA A 166 -6.41 -0.04 28.51
C ALA A 166 -7.92 -0.30 28.66
N SER A 167 -8.77 0.71 28.45
CA SER A 167 -10.24 0.59 28.58
C SER A 167 -10.88 -0.18 27.42
N HIS A 168 -12.06 -0.73 27.65
CA HIS A 168 -12.84 -1.45 26.63
C HIS A 168 -14.31 -1.03 26.68
N ALA A 169 -14.86 -0.52 25.59
CA ALA A 169 -16.27 -0.16 25.45
C ALA A 169 -16.91 -0.92 24.27
N GLU A 170 -17.95 -1.71 24.51
CA GLU A 170 -18.65 -2.47 23.47
C GLU A 170 -20.17 -2.25 23.52
N GLY A 171 -20.83 -2.15 22.36
CA GLY A 171 -22.30 -2.10 22.26
C GLY A 171 -22.87 -0.80 21.69
N SER A 172 -23.82 -0.17 22.38
CA SER A 172 -24.48 1.07 21.91
C SER A 172 -24.52 2.14 22.99
N LEU A 173 -24.02 3.34 22.71
CA LEU A 173 -23.98 4.43 23.69
C LEU A 173 -23.20 4.02 24.96
N THR A 174 -22.09 3.30 24.80
CA THR A 174 -21.28 2.78 25.92
C THR A 174 -20.01 3.58 26.12
N LYS A 175 -19.60 3.78 27.38
CA LYS A 175 -18.44 4.59 27.74
C LYS A 175 -17.55 3.90 28.76
N ALA A 176 -16.30 3.64 28.42
CA ALA A 176 -15.27 3.16 29.34
C ALA A 176 -14.20 4.25 29.52
N THR A 177 -14.38 5.09 30.53
CA THR A 177 -13.54 6.28 30.77
C THR A 177 -12.62 6.11 31.98
N GLY A 178 -12.72 4.99 32.69
CA GLY A 178 -11.86 4.68 33.83
C GLY A 178 -10.48 4.20 33.38
N ASN A 179 -9.43 4.73 33.98
CA ASN A 179 -8.06 4.27 33.71
C ASN A 179 -7.81 2.85 34.23
N ALA A 180 -6.82 2.18 33.65
CA ALA A 180 -6.37 0.85 34.06
C ALA A 180 -7.43 -0.25 33.86
N GLY A 181 -8.00 -0.35 32.66
CA GLY A 181 -8.84 -1.49 32.30
C GLY A 181 -10.30 -1.39 32.72
N SER A 182 -10.91 -0.19 32.62
CA SER A 182 -12.37 -0.11 32.74
C SER A 182 -13.04 -0.81 31.55
N HIS A 183 -14.17 -1.48 31.80
CA HIS A 183 -14.91 -2.25 30.81
C HIS A 183 -16.40 -1.87 30.86
N ALA A 184 -16.96 -1.42 29.73
CA ALA A 184 -18.37 -1.08 29.59
C ALA A 184 -19.00 -1.84 28.42
N GLU A 185 -20.02 -2.65 28.68
CA GLU A 185 -20.72 -3.44 27.65
C GLU A 185 -22.24 -3.23 27.69
N GLY A 186 -22.91 -3.29 26.53
CA GLY A 186 -24.37 -3.28 26.42
C GLY A 186 -24.95 -2.00 25.82
N ALA A 187 -25.94 -1.38 26.47
CA ALA A 187 -26.64 -0.19 25.95
C ALA A 187 -26.73 0.93 27.00
N LEU A 188 -26.26 2.14 26.69
CA LEU A 188 -26.26 3.27 27.64
C LEU A 188 -25.47 2.94 28.93
N THR A 189 -24.34 2.24 28.83
CA THR A 189 -23.54 1.83 29.99
C THR A 189 -22.30 2.69 30.19
N THR A 190 -21.85 2.86 31.43
CA THR A 190 -20.67 3.69 31.73
C THR A 190 -19.80 3.06 32.82
N ALA A 191 -18.54 2.78 32.50
CA ALA A 191 -17.50 2.37 33.45
C ALA A 191 -16.49 3.52 33.60
N SER A 192 -16.62 4.28 34.69
CA SER A 192 -15.81 5.50 34.97
C SER A 192 -14.82 5.33 36.12
N GLY A 193 -14.94 4.26 36.91
CA GLY A 193 -13.98 3.91 37.95
C GLY A 193 -12.76 3.19 37.37
N GLY A 194 -11.61 3.30 38.02
CA GLY A 194 -10.42 2.57 37.58
C GLY A 194 -10.61 1.05 37.70
N SER A 195 -10.27 0.30 36.66
CA SER A 195 -10.56 -1.15 36.56
C SER A 195 -12.04 -1.55 36.71
N SER A 196 -12.98 -0.60 36.60
CA SER A 196 -14.41 -0.87 36.86
C SER A 196 -15.10 -1.63 35.71
N HIS A 197 -16.13 -2.41 36.01
CA HIS A 197 -16.93 -3.16 35.02
C HIS A 197 -18.41 -2.74 35.09
N ALA A 198 -19.00 -2.35 33.95
CA ALA A 198 -20.42 -2.04 33.81
C ALA A 198 -21.02 -2.81 32.63
N GLU A 199 -22.09 -3.57 32.87
CA GLU A 199 -22.76 -4.38 31.84
C GLU A 199 -24.27 -4.15 31.83
N GLY A 200 -24.94 -4.47 30.72
CA GLY A 200 -26.39 -4.47 30.60
C GLY A 200 -26.99 -3.21 29.96
N SER A 201 -28.01 -2.61 30.57
CA SER A 201 -28.67 -1.42 30.02
C SER A 201 -28.83 -0.33 31.07
N ALA A 202 -28.41 0.89 30.74
CA ALA A 202 -28.46 2.06 31.63
C ALA A 202 -27.74 1.84 32.98
N THR A 203 -26.57 1.20 32.96
CA THR A 203 -25.77 0.90 34.15
C THR A 203 -24.56 1.83 34.27
N THR A 204 -24.12 2.09 35.50
CA THR A 204 -22.93 2.90 35.78
C THR A 204 -22.11 2.27 36.88
N ALA A 205 -20.83 2.03 36.60
CA ALA A 205 -19.81 1.68 37.59
C ALA A 205 -18.82 2.84 37.73
N SER A 206 -18.71 3.41 38.93
CA SER A 206 -17.83 4.56 39.21
C SER A 206 -16.85 4.31 40.35
N GLY A 207 -16.87 3.11 40.94
CA GLY A 207 -15.91 2.69 41.96
C GLY A 207 -14.68 2.09 41.32
N SER A 208 -13.51 2.34 41.89
CA SER A 208 -12.28 1.67 41.45
C SER A 208 -12.13 0.29 42.10
N SER A 209 -11.59 -0.70 41.37
CA SER A 209 -11.25 -2.04 41.87
C SER A 209 -9.80 -2.43 41.66
#